data_AF-A0A132P9K7-F1
#
_entry.id   AF-A0A132P9K7-F1
#
_cell.length_a   1.000
_cell.length_b   1.000
_cell.length_c   1.000
_cell.angle_alpha   90.00
_cell.angle_beta   90.00
_cell.angle_gamma   90.00
#
_symmetry.space_group_name_H-M   'P 1'
#
loop_
_entity.id
_entity.type
_entity.pdbx_description
1 polymer ?
#
loop_
_entity_poly.entity_id
_entity_poly.type
_entity_poly.pdbx_seq_one_letter_code
_entity_poly.pdbx_strand_id
1 'polypeptide(L)'
;MAMSEKAKKYLKEIKGAKTIPELKDVEIAIKRDGILAWAEFTKLNEAVEEKKVALRKKKQETSLQEILFWAYKKESDKLLKMMDEGADKDAIQMQVQRYDSIGQIIAEADLEDEYEV
;
A
#
# COMPACT_ATOMS: atom_id res chain seq x y z
N MET A 1 -32.37 -8.89 10.18
CA MET A 1 -32.87 -8.61 8.81
C MET A 1 -31.72 -8.78 7.84
N ALA A 2 -31.92 -9.52 6.75
CA ALA A 2 -30.93 -9.65 5.69
C ALA A 2 -30.89 -8.34 4.86
N MET A 3 -29.71 -7.97 4.35
CA MET A 3 -29.56 -6.82 3.44
C MET A 3 -30.37 -7.00 2.16
N SER A 4 -30.92 -5.90 1.65
CA SER A 4 -31.54 -5.79 0.34
C SER A 4 -30.54 -6.08 -0.78
N GLU A 5 -31.04 -6.50 -1.94
CA GLU A 5 -30.22 -6.72 -3.14
C GLU A 5 -29.47 -5.45 -3.55
N LYS A 6 -30.07 -4.27 -3.32
CA LYS A 6 -29.44 -2.98 -3.61
C LYS A 6 -28.24 -2.73 -2.68
N ALA A 7 -28.40 -2.96 -1.39
CA ALA A 7 -27.30 -2.85 -0.42
C ALA A 7 -26.18 -3.87 -0.72
N LYS A 8 -26.53 -5.11 -1.12
CA LYS A 8 -25.53 -6.11 -1.54
C LYS A 8 -24.76 -5.66 -2.78
N LYS A 9 -25.42 -5.01 -3.74
CA LYS A 9 -24.76 -4.45 -4.93
C LYS A 9 -23.73 -3.38 -4.55
N TYR A 10 -24.11 -2.41 -3.71
CA TYR A 10 -23.16 -1.39 -3.22
C TYR A 10 -22.00 -2.01 -2.46
N LEU A 11 -22.25 -3.02 -1.61
CA LEU A 11 -21.17 -3.71 -0.91
C LEU A 11 -20.18 -4.37 -1.88
N LYS A 12 -20.66 -4.94 -2.99
CA LYS A 12 -19.80 -5.49 -4.05
C LYS A 12 -18.99 -4.41 -4.75
N GLU A 13 -19.60 -3.26 -5.03
CA GLU A 13 -18.93 -2.09 -5.63
C GLU A 13 -17.84 -1.52 -4.70
N ILE A 14 -18.13 -1.38 -3.39
CA ILE A 14 -17.15 -0.97 -2.36
C ILE A 14 -15.96 -1.93 -2.34
N LYS A 15 -16.22 -3.24 -2.27
CA LYS A 15 -15.16 -4.26 -2.25
C LYS A 15 -14.32 -4.24 -3.53
N GLY A 16 -14.96 -4.01 -4.67
CA GLY A 16 -14.34 -3.96 -5.99
C GLY A 16 -13.56 -2.68 -6.30
N ALA A 17 -13.80 -1.58 -5.57
CA ALA A 17 -13.10 -0.31 -5.78
C ALA A 17 -11.58 -0.50 -5.61
N LYS A 18 -10.82 -0.06 -6.61
CA LYS A 18 -9.36 -0.15 -6.63
C LYS A 18 -8.69 1.15 -6.23
N THR A 19 -9.42 2.28 -6.31
CA THR A 19 -8.88 3.60 -6.02
C THR A 19 -9.80 4.41 -5.10
N ILE A 20 -9.25 5.40 -4.40
CA ILE A 20 -10.02 6.33 -3.55
C ILE A 20 -11.08 7.09 -4.37
N PRO A 21 -10.81 7.59 -5.59
CA PRO A 21 -11.83 8.21 -6.43
C PRO A 21 -13.00 7.28 -6.76
N GLU A 22 -12.73 6.05 -7.21
CA GLU A 22 -13.79 5.06 -7.49
C GLU A 22 -14.66 4.80 -6.25
N LEU A 23 -14.03 4.64 -5.09
CA LEU A 23 -14.76 4.44 -3.83
C LEU A 23 -15.61 5.66 -3.44
N LYS A 24 -15.14 6.88 -3.71
CA LYS A 24 -15.90 8.11 -3.48
C LYS A 24 -17.14 8.20 -4.37
N ASP A 25 -17.06 7.76 -5.62
CA ASP A 25 -18.22 7.74 -6.51
C ASP A 25 -19.32 6.79 -5.99
N VAL A 26 -18.92 5.64 -5.47
CA VAL A 26 -19.84 4.68 -4.81
C VAL A 26 -20.44 5.28 -3.53
N GLU A 27 -19.62 5.94 -2.70
CA GLU A 27 -20.09 6.63 -1.48
C GLU A 27 -21.12 7.73 -1.80
N ILE A 28 -20.90 8.51 -2.86
CA ILE A 28 -21.85 9.53 -3.32
C ILE A 28 -23.16 8.88 -3.77
N ALA A 29 -23.11 7.76 -4.50
CA ALA A 29 -24.29 7.03 -4.93
C ALA A 29 -25.11 6.52 -3.73
N ILE A 30 -24.45 5.94 -2.72
CA ILE A 30 -25.09 5.48 -1.48
C ILE A 30 -25.76 6.65 -0.75
N LYS A 31 -25.07 7.79 -0.61
CA LYS A 31 -25.61 8.99 0.08
C LYS A 31 -26.80 9.63 -0.62
N ARG A 32 -26.92 9.46 -1.94
CA ARG A 32 -28.07 9.93 -2.73
C ARG A 32 -29.23 8.94 -2.74
N ASP A 33 -29.03 7.73 -2.22
CA ASP A 33 -30.02 6.66 -2.25
C ASP A 33 -30.98 6.75 -1.07
N GLY A 34 -32.12 7.44 -1.27
CA GLY A 34 -33.15 7.60 -0.25
C GLY A 34 -33.98 6.35 0.07
N ILE A 35 -33.70 5.20 -0.56
CA ILE A 35 -34.47 3.96 -0.40
C ILE A 35 -33.82 3.00 0.61
N LEU A 36 -32.54 3.19 0.94
CA LEU A 36 -31.82 2.32 1.87
C LEU A 36 -32.38 2.45 3.29
N ALA A 37 -32.57 1.31 3.95
CA ALA A 37 -32.89 1.33 5.37
C ALA A 37 -31.68 1.85 6.16
N TRP A 38 -31.92 2.56 7.26
CA TRP A 38 -30.86 3.15 8.09
C TRP A 38 -29.79 2.12 8.50
N ALA A 39 -30.20 0.91 8.88
CA ALA A 39 -29.28 -0.16 9.26
C ALA A 39 -28.37 -0.63 8.11
N GLU A 40 -28.84 -0.55 6.86
CA GLU A 40 -28.03 -0.87 5.67
C GLU A 40 -27.07 0.27 5.36
N PHE A 41 -27.55 1.51 5.45
CA PHE A 41 -26.76 2.71 5.25
C PHE A 41 -25.57 2.77 6.23
N THR A 42 -25.78 2.49 7.51
CA THR A 42 -24.70 2.42 8.51
C THR A 42 -23.65 1.38 8.13
N LYS A 43 -24.06 0.15 7.80
CA LYS A 43 -23.13 -0.93 7.39
C LYS A 43 -22.34 -0.58 6.14
N LEU A 44 -22.98 0.06 5.17
CA LEU A 44 -22.32 0.49 3.93
C LEU A 44 -21.29 1.59 4.21
N ASN A 45 -21.58 2.53 5.10
CA ASN A 45 -20.61 3.55 5.50
C ASN A 45 -19.41 2.95 6.24
N GLU A 46 -19.63 1.98 7.14
CA GLU A 46 -18.54 1.25 7.80
C GLU A 46 -17.64 0.56 6.76
N ALA A 47 -18.24 -0.17 5.80
CA ALA A 47 -17.49 -0.84 4.73
C ALA A 47 -16.73 0.14 3.83
N VAL A 48 -17.28 1.34 3.58
CA VAL A 48 -16.58 2.40 2.85
C VAL A 48 -15.35 2.88 3.63
N GLU A 49 -15.47 3.13 4.94
CA GLU A 49 -14.34 3.58 5.76
C GLU A 49 -13.25 2.50 5.89
N GLU A 50 -13.62 1.24 6.11
CA GLU A 50 -12.68 0.11 6.11
C GLU A 50 -11.91 0.04 4.77
N LYS A 51 -12.62 0.16 3.65
CA LYS A 51 -12.00 0.14 2.33
C LYS A 51 -11.09 1.35 2.10
N LYS A 52 -11.46 2.55 2.58
CA LYS A 52 -10.59 3.74 2.52
C LYS A 52 -9.28 3.51 3.27
N VAL A 53 -9.33 2.92 4.45
CA VAL A 53 -8.13 2.58 5.24
C VAL A 53 -7.25 1.60 4.47
N ALA A 54 -7.82 0.50 3.97
CA ALA A 54 -7.08 -0.50 3.19
C ALA A 54 -6.40 0.11 1.94
N LEU A 55 -7.11 0.94 1.18
CA LEU A 55 -6.55 1.61 0.01
C LEU A 55 -5.43 2.59 0.35
N ARG A 56 -5.50 3.27 1.51
CA ARG A 56 -4.42 4.15 1.98
C ARG A 56 -3.21 3.36 2.44
N LYS A 57 -3.39 2.28 3.20
CA LYS A 57 -2.31 1.38 3.64
C LYS A 57 -1.55 0.85 2.42
N LYS A 58 -2.28 0.28 1.45
CA LYS A 58 -1.70 -0.22 0.20
C LYS A 58 -0.90 0.83 -0.56
N LYS A 59 -1.43 2.06 -0.66
CA LYS A 59 -0.71 3.16 -1.32
C LYS A 59 0.59 3.54 -0.58
N GLN A 60 0.56 3.53 0.76
CA GLN A 60 1.75 3.81 1.58
C GLN A 60 2.79 2.71 1.44
N GLU A 61 2.38 1.44 1.49
CA GLU A 61 3.25 0.27 1.26
C GLU A 61 3.94 0.35 -0.11
N THR A 62 3.18 0.58 -1.19
CA THR A 62 3.76 0.73 -2.54
C THR A 62 4.76 1.88 -2.59
N SER A 63 4.44 3.03 -1.98
CA SER A 63 5.35 4.18 -1.95
C SER A 63 6.64 3.89 -1.17
N LEU A 64 6.56 3.13 -0.08
CA LEU A 64 7.72 2.74 0.72
C LEU A 64 8.61 1.76 -0.06
N GLN A 65 8.01 0.76 -0.72
CA GLN A 65 8.73 -0.17 -1.60
C GLN A 65 9.48 0.57 -2.72
N GLU A 66 8.85 1.55 -3.37
CA GLU A 66 9.51 2.38 -4.38
C GLU A 66 10.69 3.18 -3.80
N ILE A 67 10.53 3.81 -2.63
CA ILE A 67 11.61 4.56 -1.97
C ILE A 67 12.79 3.64 -1.64
N LEU A 68 12.52 2.46 -1.08
CA LEU A 68 13.54 1.48 -0.72
C LEU A 68 14.30 0.97 -1.96
N PHE A 69 13.58 0.66 -3.05
CA PHE A 69 14.19 0.27 -4.32
C PHE A 69 15.17 1.34 -4.84
N TRP A 70 14.75 2.62 -4.84
CA TRP A 70 15.61 3.71 -5.31
C TRP A 70 16.80 3.95 -4.39
N ALA A 71 16.63 3.83 -3.08
CA ALA A 71 17.71 3.94 -2.11
C ALA A 71 18.74 2.81 -2.30
N TYR A 72 18.28 1.58 -2.45
CA TYR A 72 19.13 0.41 -2.72
C TYR A 72 19.94 0.57 -4.00
N LYS A 73 19.27 0.96 -5.09
CA LYS A 73 19.93 1.24 -6.38
C LYS A 73 20.98 2.34 -6.25
N LYS A 74 20.67 3.43 -5.55
CA LYS A 74 21.61 4.54 -5.35
C LYS A 74 22.87 4.11 -4.60
N GLU A 75 22.74 3.30 -3.54
CA GLU A 75 23.91 2.82 -2.80
C GLU A 75 24.72 1.80 -3.62
N SER A 76 24.07 1.00 -4.47
CA SER A 76 24.71 0.07 -5.42
C SER A 76 25.51 0.82 -6.51
N ASP A 77 24.88 1.80 -7.17
CA ASP A 77 25.51 2.62 -8.21
C ASP A 77 26.72 3.37 -7.65
N LYS A 78 26.62 3.85 -6.40
CA LYS A 78 27.72 4.51 -5.71
C LYS A 78 28.87 3.54 -5.40
N LEU A 79 28.57 2.32 -4.96
CA LEU A 79 29.57 1.28 -4.72
C LEU A 79 30.34 0.96 -6.01
N LEU A 80 29.63 0.73 -7.11
CA LEU A 80 30.22 0.46 -8.43
C LEU A 80 31.16 1.60 -8.85
N LYS A 81 30.70 2.84 -8.74
CA LYS A 81 31.53 4.01 -9.06
C LYS A 81 32.80 4.10 -8.19
N MET A 82 32.69 3.83 -6.90
CA MET A 82 33.84 3.85 -5.99
C MET A 82 34.88 2.77 -6.36
N MET A 83 34.42 1.60 -6.80
CA MET A 83 35.30 0.53 -7.27
C MET A 83 36.02 0.92 -8.56
N ASP A 84 35.32 1.55 -9.51
CA ASP A 84 35.89 2.03 -10.77
C ASP A 84 36.93 3.15 -10.54
N GLU A 85 36.69 4.03 -9.58
CA GLU A 85 37.57 5.15 -9.23
C GLU A 85 38.76 4.72 -8.33
N GLY A 86 38.85 3.44 -7.95
CA GLY A 86 39.92 2.93 -7.11
C GLY A 86 39.89 3.51 -5.70
N ALA A 87 38.69 3.72 -5.15
CA ALA A 87 38.50 4.22 -3.79
C ALA A 87 39.17 3.32 -2.74
N ASP A 88 39.48 3.92 -1.59
CA ASP A 88 40.08 3.20 -0.47
C ASP A 88 39.20 2.04 0.03
N LYS A 89 39.84 0.97 0.51
CA LYS A 89 39.15 -0.26 0.94
C LYS A 89 38.18 -0.02 2.09
N ASP A 90 38.53 0.84 3.04
CA ASP A 90 37.68 1.11 4.20
C ASP A 90 36.43 1.88 3.75
N ALA A 91 36.58 2.78 2.78
CA ALA A 91 35.46 3.51 2.17
C ALA A 91 34.52 2.57 1.39
N ILE A 92 35.08 1.61 0.64
CA ILE A 92 34.30 0.57 -0.05
C ILE A 92 33.54 -0.28 0.97
N GLN A 93 34.19 -0.71 2.06
CA GLN A 93 33.55 -1.54 3.08
C GLN A 93 32.40 -0.81 3.79
N MET A 94 32.56 0.46 4.12
CA MET A 94 31.46 1.27 4.67
C MET A 94 30.30 1.40 3.69
N GLN A 95 30.58 1.49 2.39
CA GLN A 95 29.57 1.60 1.35
C GLN A 95 28.80 0.28 1.16
N VAL A 96 29.50 -0.86 1.23
CA VAL A 96 28.89 -2.21 1.25
C VAL A 96 27.93 -2.35 2.42
N GLN A 97 28.33 -1.93 3.63
CA GLN A 97 27.45 -1.98 4.81
C GLN A 97 26.16 -1.17 4.62
N ARG A 98 26.24 0.01 4.00
CA ARG A 98 25.06 0.83 3.70
C ARG A 98 24.12 0.13 2.72
N TYR A 99 24.68 -0.40 1.64
CA TYR A 99 23.93 -1.17 0.65
C TYR A 99 23.24 -2.40 1.27
N ASP A 100 23.99 -3.21 2.03
CA ASP A 100 23.50 -4.41 2.70
C ASP A 100 22.40 -4.08 3.72
N SER A 101 22.54 -2.98 4.47
CA SER A 101 21.51 -2.57 5.44
C SER A 101 20.16 -2.29 4.80
N ILE A 102 20.13 -1.69 3.60
CA ILE A 102 18.88 -1.45 2.88
C ILE A 102 18.32 -2.78 2.34
N GLY A 103 19.19 -3.67 1.85
CA GLY A 103 18.80 -5.01 1.41
C GLY A 103 18.15 -5.84 2.53
N GLN A 104 18.68 -5.75 3.76
CA GLN A 104 18.09 -6.40 4.93
C GLN A 104 16.70 -5.85 5.26
N ILE A 105 16.53 -4.53 5.26
CA ILE A 105 15.22 -3.89 5.51
C ILE A 105 14.18 -4.37 4.48
N ILE A 106 14.57 -4.49 3.19
CA ILE A 106 13.69 -5.01 2.15
C ILE A 106 13.32 -6.48 2.42
N ALA A 107 14.31 -7.33 2.71
CA ALA A 107 14.08 -8.74 2.98
C ALA A 107 13.20 -8.99 4.22
N GLU A 108 13.36 -8.19 5.27
CA GLU A 108 12.53 -8.24 6.48
C GLU A 108 11.09 -7.81 6.19
N ALA A 109 10.89 -6.75 5.40
CA ALA A 109 9.57 -6.29 5.00
C ALA A 109 8.82 -7.33 4.12
N ASP A 110 9.53 -7.97 3.19
CA ASP A 110 8.94 -9.03 2.34
C ASP A 110 8.60 -10.29 3.16
N LEU A 111 9.35 -10.60 4.22
CA LEU A 111 9.05 -11.70 5.13
C LEU A 111 7.82 -11.43 5.99
N GLU A 112 7.60 -10.20 6.47
CA GLU A 112 6.39 -9.84 7.22
C GLU A 112 5.11 -10.05 6.39
N ASP A 113 5.16 -9.76 5.09
CA ASP A 113 4.05 -10.00 4.16
C ASP A 113 3.71 -11.50 4.00
N GLU A 114 4.67 -12.43 4.20
CA GLU A 114 4.42 -13.88 4.13
C GLU A 114 3.68 -14.44 5.37
N TYR A 115 3.71 -13.73 6.50
CA TYR A 115 3.07 -14.17 7.76
C TYR A 115 1.67 -13.58 7.99
N GLU A 116 1.21 -12.59 7.20
CA GLU A 116 -0.16 -12.02 7.26
C GLU A 116 -1.21 -12.82 6.43
N VAL A 117 -1.13 -14.16 6.38
CA VAL A 117 -2.10 -15.05 5.67
C VAL A 117 -3.26 -15.49 6.54
#